data_AF-A4JTJ5-F1
#
_entry.id   AF-A4JTJ5-F1
#
_cell.length_a   1.000
_cell.length_b   1.000
_cell.length_c   1.000
_cell.angle_alpha   90.00
_cell.angle_beta   90.00
_cell.angle_gamma   90.00
#
_symmetry.space_group_name_H-M   'P 1'
#
loop_
_entity.id
_entity.type
_entity.pdbx_description
1 polymer ?
#
loop_
_entity_poly.entity_id
_entity_poly.type
_entity_poly.pdbx_seq_one_letter_code
_entity_poly.pdbx_strand_id
1 'polypeptide(L)'
;MTCEACDQMLSSDAPVPHEGLRPLQKPKKLRPLGRRPVLVEAFRCQVCGANWIRESDPGRGSHPEWVCLHRASNILDPHAVSAAESPAAQPTGRPAINQRQGEPRDAPTDQFPAAPRLA
;
A
#
# COMPACT_ATOMS: atom_id res chain seq x y z
N MET A 1 5.75 8.57 19.33
CA MET A 1 6.11 9.78 18.58
C MET A 1 7.47 9.55 17.95
N THR A 2 7.59 9.80 16.66
CA THR A 2 8.85 9.87 15.91
C THR A 2 9.60 11.16 16.29
N CYS A 3 10.92 11.18 16.10
CA CYS A 3 11.68 12.42 16.27
C CYS A 3 11.73 13.20 14.95
N GLU A 4 11.98 14.50 15.04
CA GLU A 4 12.01 15.40 13.89
C GLU A 4 12.95 14.92 12.77
N ALA A 5 14.12 14.37 13.12
CA ALA A 5 15.06 13.83 12.14
C ALA A 5 14.52 12.59 11.41
N CYS A 6 13.74 11.74 12.09
CA CYS A 6 13.04 10.62 11.45
C CYS A 6 11.90 11.14 10.56
N ASP A 7 11.15 12.15 11.00
CA ASP A 7 10.05 12.73 10.22
C ASP A 7 10.55 13.40 8.93
N GLN A 8 11.68 14.13 9.01
CA GLN A 8 12.36 14.70 7.85
C GLN A 8 12.83 13.60 6.89
N MET A 9 13.40 12.52 7.40
CA MET A 9 13.84 11.38 6.57
C MET A 9 12.68 10.60 5.96
N LEU A 10 11.51 10.55 6.61
CA LEU A 10 10.27 10.01 6.03
C LEU A 10 9.74 10.90 4.89
N SER A 11 9.84 12.20 5.06
CA SER A 11 9.25 13.20 4.16
C SER A 11 10.16 13.56 2.98
N SER A 12 11.43 13.15 3.02
CA SER A 12 12.43 13.46 2.00
C SER A 12 12.95 12.18 1.37
N ASP A 13 13.34 12.26 0.09
CA ASP A 13 14.02 11.17 -0.62
C ASP A 13 15.52 11.16 -0.26
N ALA A 14 15.83 11.25 1.04
CA ALA A 14 17.19 11.42 1.52
C ALA A 14 18.01 10.14 1.32
N PRO A 15 19.12 10.19 0.54
CA PRO A 15 19.95 9.01 0.31
C PRO A 15 20.82 8.64 1.52
N VAL A 16 20.97 9.56 2.48
CA VAL A 16 21.90 9.46 3.62
C VAL A 16 21.12 9.35 4.93
N PRO A 17 21.50 8.41 5.83
CA PRO A 17 20.87 8.33 7.15
C PRO A 17 21.22 9.54 8.01
N HIS A 18 20.25 10.02 8.79
CA HIS A 18 20.55 11.04 9.80
C HIS A 18 21.41 10.48 10.95
N GLU A 19 22.14 11.34 11.66
CA GLU A 19 23.20 10.94 12.62
C GLU A 19 22.74 10.01 13.76
N GLY A 20 21.45 10.04 14.07
CA GLY A 20 20.83 9.25 15.13
C GLY A 20 20.54 7.79 14.75
N LEU A 21 20.65 7.43 13.46
CA LEU A 21 20.50 6.03 13.02
C LEU A 21 21.75 5.22 13.37
N ARG A 22 21.54 4.05 13.96
CA ARG A 22 22.59 3.05 14.20
C ARG A 22 22.23 1.73 13.57
N PRO A 23 23.15 1.07 12.84
CA PRO A 23 22.91 -0.25 12.28
C PRO A 23 22.72 -1.27 13.42
N LEU A 24 21.69 -2.10 13.28
CA LEU A 24 21.35 -3.15 14.25
C LEU A 24 22.11 -4.45 13.96
N GLN A 25 22.27 -4.78 12.68
CA GLN A 25 22.82 -6.06 12.23
C GLN A 25 23.69 -5.88 10.99
N LYS A 26 24.46 -6.92 10.66
CA LYS A 26 25.22 -6.96 9.41
C LYS A 26 24.24 -6.90 8.21
N PRO A 27 24.60 -6.18 7.13
CA PRO A 27 23.82 -6.16 5.89
C PRO A 27 23.52 -7.58 5.41
N LYS A 28 22.28 -7.84 5.00
CA LYS A 28 21.83 -9.13 4.48
C LYS A 28 21.57 -9.04 2.99
N LYS A 29 22.20 -9.92 2.22
CA LYS A 29 21.92 -10.07 0.79
C LYS A 29 20.72 -11.01 0.59
N LEU A 30 19.59 -10.44 0.18
CA LEU A 30 18.42 -11.20 -0.21
C LEU A 30 18.46 -11.51 -1.70
N ARG A 31 17.96 -12.68 -2.08
CA ARG A 31 17.81 -13.09 -3.49
C ARG A 31 16.34 -13.41 -3.74
N PRO A 32 15.50 -12.40 -4.00
CA PRO A 32 14.10 -12.65 -4.33
C PRO A 32 14.03 -13.50 -5.61
N LEU A 33 13.05 -14.40 -5.67
CA LEU A 33 12.89 -15.31 -6.80
C LEU A 33 12.66 -14.50 -8.10
N GLY A 34 13.45 -14.80 -9.12
CA GLY A 34 13.35 -14.14 -10.43
C GLY A 34 13.75 -12.66 -10.46
N ARG A 35 14.32 -12.11 -9.37
CA ARG A 35 14.79 -10.72 -9.31
C ARG A 35 16.28 -10.63 -8.97
N ARG A 36 16.84 -9.44 -9.17
CA ARG A 36 18.22 -9.16 -8.79
C ARG A 36 18.38 -9.22 -7.26
N PRO A 37 19.54 -9.66 -6.76
CA PRO A 37 19.80 -9.62 -5.34
C PRO A 37 19.72 -8.19 -4.80
N VAL A 38 19.12 -8.02 -3.63
CA VAL A 38 19.07 -6.74 -2.92
C VAL A 38 19.84 -6.85 -1.61
N LEU A 39 20.49 -5.77 -1.20
CA LEU A 39 21.13 -5.64 0.09
C LEU A 39 20.19 -4.91 1.03
N VAL A 40 19.92 -5.54 2.18
CA VAL A 40 19.00 -5.04 3.19
C VAL A 40 19.75 -4.80 4.50
N GLU A 41 19.62 -3.61 5.05
CA GLU A 41 20.26 -3.20 6.30
C GLU A 41 19.22 -2.68 7.28
N ALA A 42 19.28 -3.15 8.52
CA ALA A 42 18.38 -2.71 9.58
C ALA A 42 19.07 -1.66 10.46
N PHE A 43 18.34 -0.60 10.79
CA PHE A 43 18.78 0.51 11.63
C PHE A 43 17.77 0.79 12.74
N ARG A 44 18.26 1.38 13.83
CA ARG A 44 17.42 1.93 14.90
C ARG A 44 17.85 3.33 15.24
N CYS A 45 16.89 4.24 15.28
CA CYS A 45 17.09 5.59 15.79
C CYS A 45 17.29 5.55 17.30
N GLN A 46 18.40 6.10 17.80
CA GLN A 46 18.69 6.14 19.24
C GLN A 46 17.87 7.19 19.99
N VAL A 47 17.25 8.14 19.27
CA VAL A 47 16.46 9.23 19.87
C VAL A 47 15.03 8.77 20.14
N CYS A 48 14.31 8.32 19.10
CA CYS A 48 12.90 7.93 19.23
C CYS A 48 12.68 6.40 19.27
N GLY A 49 13.73 5.61 19.08
CA GLY A 49 13.65 4.15 19.06
C GLY A 49 13.07 3.55 17.77
N ALA A 50 12.75 4.37 16.76
CA ALA A 50 12.17 3.91 15.50
C ALA A 50 13.13 2.99 14.73
N ASN A 51 12.59 1.90 14.21
CA ASN A 51 13.31 0.96 13.36
C ASN A 51 13.17 1.36 11.89
N TRP A 52 14.25 1.19 11.14
CA TRP A 52 14.37 1.56 9.73
C TRP A 52 15.04 0.43 8.95
N ILE A 53 14.67 0.28 7.69
CA ILE A 53 15.33 -0.60 6.74
C ILE A 53 15.88 0.26 5.60
N ARG A 54 17.12 -0.02 5.18
CA ARG A 54 17.71 0.45 3.92
C ARG A 54 17.78 -0.70 2.95
N GLU A 55 17.18 -0.53 1.78
CA GLU A 55 17.26 -1.47 0.67
C GLU A 55 18.10 -0.89 -0.45
N SER A 56 19.03 -1.66 -1.00
CA SER A 56 19.86 -1.22 -2.14
C SER A 56 20.05 -2.34 -3.15
N ASP A 57 19.89 -2.03 -4.44
CA ASP A 57 20.20 -2.95 -5.55
C ASP A 57 21.63 -2.68 -6.06
N PRO A 58 22.61 -3.57 -5.82
CA PRO A 58 23.98 -3.38 -6.32
C PRO A 58 24.08 -3.38 -7.85
N GLY A 59 23.03 -3.81 -8.58
CA GLY A 59 22.97 -3.82 -10.04
C GLY A 59 22.23 -2.63 -10.65
N ARG A 60 21.58 -1.76 -9.86
CA ARG A 60 20.89 -0.55 -10.32
C ARG A 60 21.59 0.67 -9.71
N GLY A 61 21.80 1.71 -10.50
CA GLY A 61 22.47 2.93 -10.05
C GLY A 61 21.76 3.59 -8.87
N SER A 62 22.32 3.38 -7.67
CA SER A 62 22.56 4.38 -6.62
C SER A 62 21.40 5.11 -5.92
N HIS A 63 20.21 4.53 -5.84
CA HIS A 63 19.19 5.06 -4.91
C HIS A 63 18.77 3.98 -3.91
N PRO A 64 19.32 4.03 -2.67
CA PRO A 64 18.83 3.18 -1.61
C PRO A 64 17.43 3.63 -1.19
N GLU A 65 16.51 2.69 -1.04
CA GLU A 65 15.16 2.93 -0.55
C GLU A 65 15.14 2.79 0.97
N TRP A 66 14.46 3.72 1.65
CA TRP A 66 14.31 3.72 3.10
C TRP A 66 12.88 3.37 3.49
N VAL A 67 12.74 2.41 4.40
CA VAL A 67 11.44 1.97 4.92
C VAL A 67 11.41 2.17 6.43
N CYS A 68 10.48 2.99 6.93
CA CYS A 68 10.28 3.17 8.37
C CYS A 68 9.35 2.09 8.93
N LEU A 69 9.81 1.34 9.92
CA LEU A 69 9.03 0.33 10.64
C LEU A 69 8.49 0.84 11.98
N HIS A 70 8.79 2.08 12.37
CA HIS A 70 8.40 2.63 13.66
C HIS A 70 8.80 1.70 14.82
N ARG A 71 7.84 1.10 15.54
CA ARG A 71 8.13 0.18 16.66
C ARG A 71 8.24 -1.28 16.23
N ALA A 72 7.85 -1.62 15.01
CA ALA A 72 7.93 -2.98 14.50
C ALA A 72 9.40 -3.40 14.28
N SER A 73 9.69 -4.67 14.57
CA SER A 73 11.02 -5.25 14.38
C SER A 73 11.23 -5.85 12.99
N ASN A 74 10.14 -6.08 12.26
CA ASN A 74 10.11 -6.69 10.92
C ASN A 74 8.92 -6.12 10.14
N ILE A 75 9.02 -6.07 8.81
CA ILE A 75 7.92 -5.68 7.92
C ILE A 75 6.69 -6.60 8.02
N LEU A 76 6.90 -7.85 8.44
CA LEU A 76 5.82 -8.83 8.65
C LEU A 76 5.15 -8.71 10.02
N ASP A 77 5.61 -7.79 10.87
CA ASP A 77 5.02 -7.55 12.19
C ASP A 77 3.67 -6.83 12.01
N PRO A 78 2.57 -7.29 12.63
CA PRO A 78 1.26 -6.63 12.52
C PRO A 78 1.30 -5.15 12.94
N HIS A 79 2.24 -4.76 13.82
CA HIS A 79 2.40 -3.36 14.22
C HIS A 79 3.04 -2.46 13.14
N ALA A 80 3.63 -3.05 12.09
CA ALA A 80 4.18 -2.29 10.97
C ALA A 80 3.08 -1.67 10.10
N VAL A 81 1.94 -2.35 9.97
CA VAL A 81 0.80 -1.92 9.13
C VAL A 81 0.14 -0.66 9.69
N SER A 82 -0.04 -0.59 11.02
CA SER A 82 -0.67 0.57 11.68
C SER A 82 0.12 1.87 11.57
N ALA A 83 1.39 1.82 11.16
CA ALA A 83 2.23 3.00 11.02
C ALA A 83 2.41 3.46 9.56
N ALA A 84 2.06 2.61 8.58
CA ALA A 84 1.95 2.99 7.18
C ALA A 84 0.64 3.76 6.89
N GLU A 85 -0.38 3.60 7.74
CA GLU A 85 -1.60 4.41 7.71
C GLU A 85 -1.37 5.77 8.40
N SER A 86 -0.57 6.63 7.77
CA SER A 86 -0.85 8.07 7.87
C SER A 86 -2.04 8.38 6.95
N PRO A 87 -3.09 9.07 7.41
CA PRO A 87 -4.28 9.33 6.61
C PRO A 87 -4.02 10.45 5.61
N ALA A 88 -3.31 10.15 4.53
CA ALA A 88 -3.27 10.99 3.34
C ALA A 88 -3.95 10.23 2.19
N ALA A 89 -5.03 10.82 1.68
CA ALA A 89 -5.91 10.37 0.62
C ALA A 89 -6.96 9.31 1.01
N GLN A 90 -8.11 9.80 1.49
CA GLN A 90 -9.38 9.16 1.16
C GLN A 90 -9.46 9.05 -0.38
N PRO A 91 -9.69 7.87 -0.98
CA PRO A 91 -10.18 7.80 -2.35
C PRO A 91 -11.63 8.29 -2.34
N THR A 92 -11.80 9.60 -2.46
CA THR A 92 -13.06 10.19 -2.90
C THR A 92 -13.30 9.68 -4.31
N GLY A 93 -14.29 8.83 -4.49
CA GLY A 93 -14.68 8.34 -5.82
C GLY A 93 -14.81 6.84 -5.90
N ARG A 94 -15.75 6.28 -5.15
CA ARG A 94 -16.45 5.07 -5.56
C ARG A 94 -17.24 5.44 -6.82
N PRO A 95 -16.94 4.96 -8.03
CA PRO A 95 -17.91 5.10 -9.10
C PRO A 95 -19.10 4.22 -8.69
N ALA A 96 -20.26 4.85 -8.66
CA ALA A 96 -21.53 4.20 -8.46
C ALA A 96 -21.60 2.96 -9.35
N ILE A 97 -21.90 1.84 -8.73
CA ILE A 97 -22.30 0.60 -9.39
C ILE A 97 -23.50 1.00 -10.25
N ASN A 98 -23.30 1.15 -11.56
CA ASN A 98 -24.38 1.47 -12.48
C ASN A 98 -25.32 0.27 -12.48
N GLN A 99 -26.43 0.44 -11.77
CA GLN A 99 -27.58 -0.42 -11.79
C GLN A 99 -27.98 -0.57 -13.26
N ARG A 100 -27.88 -1.80 -13.79
CA ARG A 100 -28.62 -2.15 -14.99
C ARG A 100 -30.09 -2.01 -14.61
N GLN A 101 -30.71 -0.93 -15.08
CA GLN A 101 -32.15 -0.77 -15.13
C GLN A 101 -32.71 -1.92 -15.94
N GLY A 102 -33.19 -2.95 -15.25
CA GLY A 102 -34.14 -3.91 -15.80
C GLY A 102 -35.48 -3.20 -15.88
N GLU A 103 -35.80 -2.71 -17.07
CA GLU A 103 -37.09 -2.16 -17.43
C GLU A 103 -38.20 -3.19 -17.10
N PRO A 104 -39.22 -2.86 -16.29
CA PRO A 104 -40.39 -3.70 -16.18
C PRO A 104 -41.23 -3.49 -17.45
N ARG A 105 -41.36 -4.53 -18.28
CA ARG A 105 -42.33 -4.52 -19.38
C ARG A 105 -43.73 -4.59 -18.78
N ASP A 106 -44.36 -3.43 -18.64
CA ASP A 106 -45.82 -3.31 -18.57
C ASP A 106 -46.43 -4.00 -19.80
N ALA A 107 -47.15 -5.10 -19.55
CA ALA A 107 -48.01 -5.72 -20.54
C ALA A 107 -49.43 -5.14 -20.37
N PRO A 108 -50.01 -4.46 -21.37
CA PRO A 108 -51.41 -4.11 -21.33
C PRO A 108 -52.27 -5.34 -21.68
N THR A 109 -53.16 -5.67 -20.74
CA THR A 109 -54.29 -6.60 -20.90
C THR A 109 -55.37 -6.00 -21.81
N ASP A 110 -56.02 -6.90 -22.56
CA ASP A 110 -57.34 -6.81 -23.18
C ASP A 110 -57.50 -6.12 -24.55
N GLN A 111 -57.65 -6.92 -25.60
CA GLN A 111 -58.77 -6.71 -26.54
C GLN A 111 -59.09 -8.00 -27.34
N PHE A 112 -60.19 -8.66 -26.99
CA PHE A 112 -60.92 -9.56 -27.89
C PHE A 112 -61.47 -8.77 -29.09
N PRO A 113 -61.64 -9.40 -30.27
CA PRO A 113 -63.03 -9.70 -30.63
C PRO A 113 -63.26 -11.04 -31.38
N ALA A 114 -64.46 -11.55 -31.11
CA ALA A 114 -65.41 -12.23 -32.01
C ALA A 114 -64.98 -13.51 -32.76
N ALA A 115 -65.57 -14.63 -32.32
CA ALA A 115 -65.91 -15.76 -33.20
C ALA A 115 -66.96 -15.32 -34.25
N PRO A 116 -67.09 -16.07 -35.36
CA PRO A 116 -68.22 -16.98 -35.37
C PRO A 116 -67.89 -18.41 -35.78
N ARG A 117 -68.73 -19.30 -35.25
CA ARG A 117 -68.89 -20.73 -35.53
C ARG A 117 -69.49 -20.94 -36.92
N LEU A 118 -69.24 -22.10 -37.53
CA LEU A 118 -70.16 -23.24 -37.71
C LEU A 118 -69.99 -23.94 -39.07
N ALA A 119 -70.03 -25.28 -38.98
CA ALA A 119 -70.21 -26.32 -39.99
C ALA A 119 -68.98 -26.66 -40.85
#